data_AF-A0A2S7VGJ1-F1
#
_entry.id   AF-A0A2S7VGJ1-F1
#
_cell.length_a   1.000
_cell.length_b   1.000
_cell.length_c   1.000
_cell.angle_alpha   90.00
_cell.angle_beta   90.00
_cell.angle_gamma   90.00
#
_symmetry.space_group_name_H-M   'P 1'
#
loop_
_entity.id
_entity.type
_entity.pdbx_description
1 polymer ?
#
loop_
_entity_poly.entity_id
_entity_poly.type
_entity_poly.pdbx_seq_one_letter_code
_entity_poly.pdbx_strand_id
1 'polypeptide(L)'
;MKMQHASLRCQEGVAAVWMGLLLVPIMGVTFWAVEGTRYVQETSRLRDSAEAAAIAVTIEDQPDLARNLATQYVENYVRDIKSTNLTAQRFYQAEDEGAGILEYIQYTVNAKTTHDSWFASSFIPSFDEQQDLAGRSLARKYPVYLGDNNIDIVFVSDFSGSMNDRWGSSRHIKIDDLKTAIDQISSKILCTRTKQDYVDGEWKEVCDEPGEDTTGDKLLNRVGFVPFNVRTREIASGGRANATSQLSYKDNYKPSVSPYSYNNVNWDYWRTYSKHQVLNCARWQLFCSNPKSDNQKYAKRIKNVINADGYAVADVYNYVDLPKSVSTMFTDKSGLQPNFYGVSGAKLFNAHGSSNSSQFKNIRLSNRLSDLNPINSMWADGNTAAFQGILRGAQILNDGDPNSFDDEEQQAYNNKIKMLLILSDGQESPNNGILKGLVDRGMCNKAREEIPGLYIGVIGIDFRASQQSGFQDCVVDPNEDIIDVSNLDELIEKIEELIRKGSKASGITKLY
;
A
#
# COMPACT_ATOMS: atom_id res chain seq x y z
N MET A 1 67.63 -57.97 -53.35
CA MET A 1 67.91 -56.82 -54.23
C MET A 1 66.60 -56.40 -54.88
N LYS A 2 66.12 -55.19 -54.54
CA LYS A 2 65.08 -54.35 -55.19
C LYS A 2 63.75 -55.00 -55.63
N MET A 3 62.72 -54.88 -54.78
CA MET A 3 61.34 -54.68 -55.26
C MET A 3 61.18 -53.20 -55.65
N GLN A 4 60.69 -52.97 -56.87
CA GLN A 4 60.48 -51.66 -57.47
C GLN A 4 59.35 -50.90 -56.77
N HIS A 5 59.63 -49.65 -56.37
CA HIS A 5 58.63 -48.68 -55.94
C HIS A 5 57.70 -48.34 -57.12
N ALA A 6 56.40 -48.62 -56.95
CA ALA A 6 55.36 -48.04 -57.79
C ALA A 6 55.23 -46.54 -57.46
N SER A 7 55.35 -45.70 -58.47
CA SER A 7 55.28 -44.24 -58.33
C SER A 7 53.84 -43.78 -58.05
N LEU A 8 53.63 -43.12 -56.92
CA LEU A 8 52.52 -42.18 -56.72
C LEU A 8 52.77 -40.98 -57.66
N ARG A 9 52.09 -40.92 -58.82
CA ARG A 9 52.17 -39.77 -59.72
C ARG A 9 50.76 -39.23 -60.02
N CYS A 10 50.46 -38.14 -59.30
CA CYS A 10 49.60 -37.00 -59.64
C CYS A 10 48.13 -37.24 -59.99
N GLN A 11 47.28 -37.34 -58.95
CA GLN A 11 45.89 -36.84 -58.99
C GLN A 11 45.73 -35.50 -58.25
N GLU A 12 46.79 -34.70 -58.14
CA GLU A 12 46.75 -33.45 -57.35
C GLU A 12 45.74 -32.42 -57.90
N GLY A 13 45.54 -32.37 -59.22
CA GLY A 13 44.59 -31.43 -59.84
C GLY A 13 43.11 -31.83 -59.71
N VAL A 14 42.78 -33.12 -59.83
CA VAL A 14 41.39 -33.60 -59.71
C VAL A 14 40.94 -33.51 -58.25
N ALA A 15 41.82 -33.84 -57.30
CA ALA A 15 41.54 -33.67 -55.88
C ALA A 15 41.32 -32.19 -55.51
N ALA A 16 42.10 -31.26 -56.07
CA ALA A 16 41.93 -29.83 -55.83
C ALA A 16 40.61 -29.28 -56.40
N VAL A 17 40.20 -29.71 -57.60
CA VAL A 17 38.92 -29.31 -58.20
C VAL A 17 37.73 -29.88 -57.42
N TRP A 18 37.80 -31.15 -57.02
CA TRP A 18 36.79 -31.75 -56.14
C TRP A 18 36.73 -31.09 -54.76
N MET A 19 37.88 -30.73 -54.19
CA MET A 19 37.95 -30.00 -52.94
C MET A 19 37.27 -28.63 -53.08
N GLY A 20 37.56 -27.87 -54.14
CA GLY A 20 36.92 -26.58 -54.40
C GLY A 20 35.40 -26.67 -54.60
N LEU A 21 34.93 -27.70 -55.33
CA LEU A 21 33.50 -27.95 -55.56
C LEU A 21 32.75 -28.39 -54.29
N LEU A 22 33.40 -29.16 -53.40
CA LEU A 22 32.80 -29.62 -52.14
C LEU A 22 32.92 -28.59 -51.01
N LEU A 23 33.87 -27.66 -51.08
CA LEU A 23 34.09 -26.65 -50.04
C LEU A 23 32.87 -25.74 -49.86
N VAL A 24 32.25 -25.29 -50.97
CA VAL A 24 31.06 -24.43 -50.94
C VAL A 24 29.86 -25.09 -50.25
N PRO A 25 29.42 -26.31 -50.62
CA PRO A 25 28.31 -26.96 -49.93
C PRO A 25 28.66 -27.34 -48.48
N ILE A 26 29.90 -27.73 -48.18
CA ILE A 26 30.32 -28.00 -46.79
C ILE A 26 30.22 -26.73 -45.95
N MET A 27 30.76 -25.60 -46.44
CA MET A 27 30.69 -24.33 -45.73
C MET A 27 29.25 -23.83 -45.59
N GLY A 28 28.43 -23.94 -46.63
CA GLY A 28 27.01 -23.59 -46.57
C GLY A 28 26.25 -24.38 -45.50
N VAL A 29 26.49 -25.69 -45.41
CA VAL A 29 25.90 -26.52 -44.34
C VAL A 29 26.43 -26.11 -42.96
N THR A 30 27.72 -25.79 -42.82
CA THR A 30 28.24 -25.32 -41.53
C THR A 30 27.70 -23.96 -41.13
N PHE A 31 27.58 -23.00 -42.05
CA PHE A 31 26.99 -21.69 -41.80
C PHE A 31 25.54 -21.84 -41.38
N TRP A 32 24.78 -22.65 -42.11
CA TRP A 32 23.40 -22.93 -41.77
C TRP A 32 23.25 -23.65 -40.42
N ALA A 33 24.14 -24.60 -40.11
CA ALA A 33 24.10 -25.30 -38.82
C ALA A 33 24.45 -24.37 -37.65
N VAL A 34 25.48 -23.54 -37.78
CA VAL A 34 25.92 -22.62 -36.71
C VAL A 34 24.92 -21.48 -36.53
N GLU A 35 24.51 -20.80 -37.61
CA GLU A 35 23.54 -19.72 -37.50
C GLU A 35 22.13 -20.20 -37.22
N GLY A 36 21.72 -21.31 -37.82
CA GLY A 36 20.41 -21.91 -37.57
C GLY A 36 20.26 -22.29 -36.10
N THR A 37 21.27 -22.91 -35.50
CA THR A 37 21.25 -23.22 -34.05
C THR A 37 21.25 -21.96 -33.20
N ARG A 38 22.01 -20.92 -33.57
CA ARG A 38 21.98 -19.61 -32.90
C ARG A 38 20.60 -18.97 -32.94
N TYR A 39 19.97 -18.87 -34.11
CA TYR A 39 18.65 -18.24 -34.25
C TYR A 39 17.57 -19.02 -33.49
N VAL A 40 17.65 -20.35 -33.46
CA VAL A 40 16.76 -21.18 -32.63
C VAL A 40 16.94 -20.86 -31.15
N GLN A 41 18.18 -20.75 -30.67
CA GLN A 41 18.47 -20.39 -29.28
C GLN A 41 18.00 -18.97 -28.92
N GLU A 42 18.29 -17.98 -29.76
CA GLU A 42 17.87 -16.59 -29.53
C GLU A 42 16.35 -16.45 -29.62
N THR A 43 15.68 -17.19 -30.51
CA THR A 43 14.21 -17.23 -30.55
C THR A 43 13.65 -17.82 -29.26
N SER A 44 14.26 -18.88 -28.71
CA SER A 44 13.85 -19.44 -27.42
C SER A 44 13.99 -18.42 -26.29
N ARG A 45 15.15 -17.74 -26.20
CA ARG A 45 15.39 -16.69 -25.20
C ARG A 45 14.42 -15.53 -25.34
N LEU A 46 14.12 -15.12 -26.56
CA LEU A 46 13.14 -14.06 -26.83
C LEU A 46 11.75 -14.46 -26.35
N ARG A 47 11.34 -15.72 -26.54
CA ARG A 47 10.06 -16.23 -26.03
C ARG A 47 10.05 -16.28 -24.51
N ASP A 48 11.08 -16.83 -23.87
CA ASP A 48 11.20 -16.85 -22.41
C ASP A 48 11.18 -15.43 -21.82
N SER A 49 11.83 -14.48 -22.50
CA SER A 49 11.81 -13.06 -22.10
C SER A 49 10.43 -12.42 -22.25
N ALA A 50 9.70 -12.76 -23.32
CA ALA A 50 8.34 -12.29 -23.53
C ALA A 50 7.39 -12.88 -22.48
N GLU A 51 7.62 -14.12 -22.04
CA GLU A 51 6.88 -14.76 -20.95
C GLU A 51 7.11 -14.07 -19.61
N ALA A 52 8.38 -13.84 -19.24
CA ALA A 52 8.71 -13.09 -18.03
C ALA A 52 8.15 -11.66 -18.06
N ALA A 53 8.27 -10.97 -19.19
CA ALA A 53 7.72 -9.63 -19.41
C ALA A 53 6.18 -9.63 -19.30
N ALA A 54 5.50 -10.60 -19.90
CA ALA A 54 4.04 -10.71 -19.84
C ALA A 54 3.57 -10.91 -18.40
N ILE A 55 4.22 -11.79 -17.63
CA ILE A 55 3.91 -11.99 -16.21
C ILE A 55 4.12 -10.71 -15.42
N ALA A 56 5.30 -10.08 -15.52
CA ALA A 56 5.64 -8.90 -14.74
C ALA A 56 4.68 -7.73 -14.99
N VAL A 57 4.37 -7.46 -16.26
CA VAL A 57 3.42 -6.41 -16.63
C VAL A 57 2.00 -6.73 -16.17
N THR A 58 1.59 -8.00 -16.23
CA THR A 58 0.26 -8.41 -15.75
C THR A 58 0.16 -8.28 -14.23
N ILE A 59 1.23 -8.58 -13.48
CA ILE A 59 1.27 -8.42 -12.02
C ILE A 59 1.12 -6.94 -11.64
N GLU A 60 1.90 -6.06 -12.25
CA GLU A 60 1.91 -4.62 -11.96
C GLU A 60 0.58 -3.93 -12.37
N ASP A 61 -0.04 -4.40 -13.46
CA ASP A 61 -1.29 -3.85 -14.05
C ASP A 61 -1.31 -2.32 -14.22
N GLN A 62 -0.18 -1.72 -14.62
CA GLN A 62 -0.11 -0.29 -14.96
C GLN A 62 0.02 -0.09 -16.47
N PRO A 63 -1.05 0.32 -17.19
CA PRO A 63 -1.04 0.37 -18.64
C PRO A 63 -0.01 1.37 -19.20
N ASP A 64 0.24 2.48 -18.50
CA ASP A 64 1.21 3.51 -18.93
C ASP A 64 2.66 3.05 -18.82
N LEU A 65 2.96 2.19 -17.84
CA LEU A 65 4.30 1.68 -17.56
C LEU A 65 4.57 0.31 -18.22
N ALA A 66 3.52 -0.40 -18.62
CA ALA A 66 3.54 -1.73 -19.22
C ALA A 66 4.57 -1.89 -20.34
N ARG A 67 4.62 -0.93 -21.28
CA ARG A 67 5.55 -0.98 -22.42
C ARG A 67 7.00 -0.86 -21.98
N ASN A 68 7.30 0.07 -21.08
CA ASN A 68 8.67 0.31 -20.61
C ASN A 68 9.17 -0.87 -19.78
N LEU A 69 8.33 -1.39 -18.89
CA LEU A 69 8.64 -2.58 -18.09
C LEU A 69 8.91 -3.78 -18.99
N ALA A 70 8.03 -4.08 -19.96
CA ALA A 70 8.24 -5.18 -20.89
C ALA A 70 9.53 -5.03 -21.72
N THR A 71 9.88 -3.80 -22.11
CA THR A 71 11.11 -3.51 -22.85
C THR A 71 12.35 -3.83 -22.01
N GLN A 72 12.37 -3.43 -20.74
CA GLN A 72 13.47 -3.73 -19.83
C GLN A 72 13.68 -5.24 -19.63
N TYR A 73 12.60 -6.03 -19.53
CA TYR A 73 12.71 -7.49 -19.42
C TYR A 73 13.32 -8.12 -20.67
N VAL A 74 12.88 -7.72 -21.87
CA VAL A 74 13.40 -8.27 -23.13
C VAL A 74 14.86 -7.87 -23.37
N GLU A 75 15.23 -6.61 -23.13
CA GLU A 75 16.60 -6.12 -23.30
C GLU A 75 17.60 -6.74 -22.31
N ASN A 76 17.14 -7.16 -21.13
CA ASN A 76 17.99 -7.86 -20.16
C ASN A 76 18.22 -9.34 -20.52
N TYR A 77 17.27 -9.99 -21.21
CA TYR A 77 17.33 -11.41 -21.53
C TYR A 77 17.98 -11.71 -22.89
N VAL A 78 17.69 -10.89 -23.91
CA VAL A 78 18.17 -11.11 -25.28
C VAL A 78 19.36 -10.20 -25.55
N ARG A 79 20.44 -10.76 -26.09
CA ARG A 79 21.68 -10.03 -26.38
C ARG A 79 21.77 -9.65 -27.85
N ASP A 80 22.72 -8.76 -28.18
CA ASP A 80 23.07 -8.38 -29.55
C ASP A 80 21.90 -7.85 -30.41
N ILE A 81 20.95 -7.18 -29.76
CA ILE A 81 19.78 -6.59 -30.43
C ILE A 81 20.17 -5.30 -31.14
N LYS A 82 19.89 -5.20 -32.44
CA LYS A 82 20.09 -3.98 -33.22
C LYS A 82 18.91 -3.03 -33.15
N SER A 83 17.70 -3.58 -33.12
CA SER A 83 16.47 -2.84 -32.88
C SER A 83 15.40 -3.74 -32.26
N THR A 84 14.60 -3.14 -31.38
CA THR A 84 13.49 -3.80 -30.70
C THR A 84 12.18 -3.09 -31.08
N ASN A 85 11.17 -3.85 -31.48
CA ASN A 85 9.80 -3.37 -31.60
C ASN A 85 8.92 -4.18 -30.64
N LEU A 86 8.34 -3.51 -29.65
CA LEU A 86 7.64 -4.14 -28.55
C LEU A 86 6.28 -3.49 -28.30
N THR A 87 5.27 -4.31 -28.12
CA THR A 87 3.91 -3.88 -27.76
C THR A 87 3.40 -4.69 -26.58
N ALA A 88 2.91 -4.01 -25.55
CA ALA A 88 2.15 -4.60 -24.46
C ALA A 88 0.69 -4.15 -24.60
N GLN A 89 -0.23 -5.09 -24.80
CA GLN A 89 -1.67 -4.81 -24.95
C GLN A 89 -2.43 -5.35 -23.75
N ARG A 90 -3.17 -4.46 -23.08
CA ARG A 90 -4.07 -4.81 -21.96
C ARG A 90 -5.45 -5.17 -22.49
N PHE A 91 -6.03 -6.24 -21.96
CA PHE A 91 -7.43 -6.61 -22.14
C PHE A 91 -8.04 -6.91 -20.77
N TYR A 92 -9.27 -6.45 -20.56
CA TYR A 92 -10.00 -6.64 -19.31
C TYR A 92 -11.34 -7.27 -19.61
N GLN A 93 -11.66 -8.33 -18.87
CA GLN A 93 -12.95 -9.00 -18.88
C GLN A 93 -13.57 -8.88 -17.49
N ALA A 94 -14.75 -8.26 -17.40
CA ALA A 94 -15.52 -8.16 -16.18
C ALA A 94 -16.17 -9.49 -15.79
N GLU A 95 -16.43 -9.65 -14.49
CA GLU A 95 -17.20 -10.76 -13.94
C GLU A 95 -18.67 -10.67 -14.37
N ASP A 96 -19.28 -11.82 -14.67
CA ASP A 96 -20.73 -11.97 -14.85
C ASP A 96 -21.17 -13.27 -14.16
N GLU A 97 -21.66 -13.11 -12.92
CA GLU A 97 -22.16 -14.21 -12.08
C GLU A 97 -23.33 -14.97 -12.74
N GLY A 98 -24.16 -14.29 -13.53
CA GLY A 98 -25.32 -14.89 -14.19
C GLY A 98 -24.93 -15.81 -15.36
N ALA A 99 -23.74 -15.59 -15.93
CA ALA A 99 -23.20 -16.37 -17.05
C ALA A 99 -22.04 -17.30 -16.63
N GLY A 100 -21.60 -17.27 -15.37
CA GLY A 100 -20.46 -18.03 -14.88
C GLY A 100 -19.12 -17.57 -15.48
N ILE A 101 -19.01 -16.29 -15.82
CA ILE A 101 -17.81 -15.70 -16.44
C ILE A 101 -16.93 -15.09 -15.35
N LEU A 102 -15.70 -15.60 -15.24
CA LEU A 102 -14.68 -15.10 -14.30
C LEU A 102 -14.03 -13.80 -14.82
N GLU A 103 -13.78 -12.86 -13.92
CA GLU A 103 -12.97 -11.66 -14.20
C GLU A 103 -11.52 -12.06 -14.48
N TYR A 104 -10.91 -11.45 -15.49
CA TYR A 104 -9.45 -11.48 -15.62
C TYR A 104 -8.91 -10.26 -16.35
N ILE A 105 -7.66 -9.94 -16.03
CA ILE A 105 -6.84 -8.98 -16.75
C ILE A 105 -5.82 -9.77 -17.56
N GLN A 106 -5.68 -9.45 -18.84
CA GLN A 106 -4.74 -10.11 -19.73
C GLN A 106 -3.78 -9.08 -20.32
N TYR A 107 -2.48 -9.35 -20.25
CA TYR A 107 -1.51 -8.65 -21.07
C TYR A 107 -0.95 -9.59 -22.13
N THR A 108 -0.87 -9.08 -23.36
CA THR A 108 -0.15 -9.73 -24.46
C THR A 108 1.09 -8.92 -24.78
N VAL A 109 2.26 -9.55 -24.65
CA VAL A 109 3.54 -8.97 -25.02
C VAL A 109 3.96 -9.56 -26.37
N ASN A 110 4.04 -8.70 -27.39
CA ASN A 110 4.65 -9.05 -28.66
C ASN A 110 6.01 -8.35 -28.74
N ALA A 111 7.07 -9.13 -28.87
CA ALA A 111 8.44 -8.65 -29.00
C ALA A 111 8.99 -9.08 -30.37
N LYS A 112 9.56 -8.13 -31.09
CA LYS A 112 10.31 -8.39 -32.33
C LYS A 112 11.70 -7.78 -32.19
N THR A 113 12.74 -8.59 -32.35
CA THR A 113 14.14 -8.16 -32.29
C THR A 113 14.83 -8.44 -33.62
N THR A 114 15.69 -7.53 -34.05
CA THR A 114 16.48 -7.68 -35.29
C THR A 114 17.93 -7.95 -34.94
N HIS A 115 18.51 -8.96 -35.58
CA HIS A 115 19.87 -9.47 -35.35
C HIS A 115 20.67 -9.48 -36.65
N ASP A 116 21.96 -9.18 -36.57
CA ASP A 116 22.87 -9.27 -37.72
C ASP A 116 23.39 -10.71 -37.90
N SER A 117 23.46 -11.16 -39.16
CA SER A 117 24.05 -12.45 -39.53
C SER A 117 25.57 -12.41 -39.42
N TRP A 118 26.19 -13.53 -39.00
CA TRP A 118 27.64 -13.66 -38.83
C TRP A 118 28.34 -14.09 -40.13
N PHE A 119 27.65 -14.79 -41.01
CA PHE A 119 28.17 -15.44 -42.21
C PHE A 119 27.41 -15.07 -43.48
N ALA A 120 26.70 -13.93 -43.48
CA ALA A 120 26.01 -13.41 -44.66
C ALA A 120 26.97 -13.34 -45.86
N SER A 121 26.62 -14.04 -46.93
CA SER A 121 27.44 -14.14 -48.13
C SER A 121 26.57 -14.22 -49.38
N SER A 122 26.98 -13.52 -50.43
CA SER A 122 26.37 -13.63 -51.76
C SER A 122 26.89 -14.84 -52.56
N PHE A 123 27.92 -15.54 -52.06
CA PHE A 123 28.61 -16.62 -52.78
C PHE A 123 28.39 -18.00 -52.14
N ILE A 124 28.37 -18.08 -50.82
CA ILE A 124 28.08 -19.30 -50.07
C ILE A 124 26.62 -19.22 -49.62
N PRO A 125 25.78 -20.26 -49.79
CA PRO A 125 24.42 -20.25 -49.26
C PRO A 125 24.41 -19.96 -47.76
N SER A 126 23.79 -18.85 -47.36
CA SER A 126 23.69 -18.37 -45.98
C SER A 126 22.34 -17.68 -45.74
N PHE A 127 22.09 -17.24 -44.51
CA PHE A 127 20.99 -16.34 -44.20
C PHE A 127 21.24 -14.92 -44.74
N ASP A 128 20.19 -14.10 -44.76
CA ASP A 128 20.31 -12.68 -45.13
C ASP A 128 21.11 -11.89 -44.08
N GLU A 129 21.60 -10.70 -44.44
CA GLU A 129 22.40 -9.84 -43.57
C GLU A 129 21.73 -9.56 -42.21
N GLN A 130 20.40 -9.50 -42.20
CA GLN A 130 19.61 -9.29 -40.99
C GLN A 130 18.49 -10.31 -40.89
N GLN A 131 18.26 -10.79 -39.67
CA GLN A 131 17.19 -11.71 -39.36
C GLN A 131 16.31 -11.13 -38.26
N ASP A 132 15.00 -11.19 -38.49
CA ASP A 132 14.00 -10.76 -37.54
C ASP A 132 13.49 -11.96 -36.73
N LEU A 133 13.65 -11.89 -35.41
CA LEU A 133 13.13 -12.87 -34.48
C LEU A 133 11.90 -12.29 -33.78
N ALA A 134 10.87 -13.11 -33.62
CA ALA A 134 9.61 -12.71 -32.98
C ALA A 134 9.27 -13.66 -31.82
N GLY A 135 8.88 -13.07 -30.71
CA GLY A 135 8.35 -13.74 -29.52
C GLY A 135 7.00 -13.14 -29.16
N ARG A 136 6.07 -13.99 -28.78
CA ARG A 136 4.77 -13.58 -28.25
C ARG A 136 4.48 -14.40 -27.02
N SER A 137 4.03 -13.74 -25.98
CA SER A 137 3.49 -14.38 -24.79
C SER A 137 2.24 -13.65 -24.33
N LEU A 138 1.35 -14.40 -23.67
CA LEU A 138 0.23 -13.84 -22.95
C LEU A 138 0.24 -14.33 -21.50
N ALA A 139 -0.13 -13.44 -20.60
CA ALA A 139 -0.38 -13.78 -19.21
C ALA A 139 -1.73 -13.23 -18.79
N ARG A 140 -2.43 -13.97 -17.94
CA ARG A 140 -3.69 -13.57 -17.33
C ARG A 140 -3.52 -13.50 -15.83
N LYS A 141 -4.03 -12.44 -15.24
CA LYS A 141 -4.20 -12.30 -13.80
C LYS A 141 -5.68 -12.48 -13.50
N TYR A 142 -5.95 -13.50 -12.70
CA TYR A 142 -7.26 -13.73 -12.12
C TYR A 142 -7.30 -13.02 -10.77
N PRO A 143 -8.11 -11.97 -10.61
CA PRO A 143 -8.33 -11.34 -9.32
C PRO A 143 -8.82 -12.40 -8.34
N VAL A 144 -8.15 -12.47 -7.19
CA VAL A 144 -8.66 -13.25 -6.07
C VAL A 144 -9.74 -12.41 -5.39
N TYR A 145 -10.96 -12.91 -5.35
CA TYR A 145 -12.01 -12.32 -4.50
C TYR A 145 -11.91 -12.88 -3.09
N LEU A 146 -12.72 -12.34 -2.17
CA LEU A 146 -12.80 -12.59 -0.71
C LEU A 146 -12.91 -14.08 -0.32
N GLY A 147 -11.92 -14.86 -0.69
CA GLY A 147 -12.03 -16.29 -0.81
C GLY A 147 -10.74 -17.04 -1.13
N ASP A 148 -9.69 -16.47 -1.75
CA ASP A 148 -8.45 -17.24 -1.98
C ASP A 148 -7.22 -16.78 -1.18
N ASN A 149 -7.25 -15.59 -0.57
CA ASN A 149 -6.15 -15.09 0.25
C ASN A 149 -6.67 -14.48 1.56
N ASN A 150 -5.85 -14.56 2.61
CA ASN A 150 -6.18 -13.92 3.88
C ASN A 150 -5.99 -12.41 3.81
N ILE A 151 -6.81 -11.68 4.56
CA ILE A 151 -6.83 -10.23 4.55
C ILE A 151 -6.55 -9.65 5.94
N ASP A 152 -5.69 -8.63 5.97
CA ASP A 152 -5.54 -7.71 7.07
C ASP A 152 -6.10 -6.34 6.64
N ILE A 153 -7.18 -5.91 7.27
CA ILE A 153 -7.83 -4.63 6.97
C ILE A 153 -7.84 -3.75 8.20
N VAL A 154 -7.46 -2.49 8.04
CA VAL A 154 -7.58 -1.46 9.08
C VAL A 154 -8.50 -0.36 8.59
N PHE A 155 -9.62 -0.19 9.30
CA PHE A 155 -10.53 0.93 9.10
C PHE A 155 -10.06 2.13 9.90
N VAL A 156 -9.72 3.21 9.21
CA VAL A 156 -9.35 4.50 9.79
C VAL A 156 -10.55 5.42 9.67
N SER A 157 -11.26 5.62 10.77
CA SER A 157 -12.60 6.20 10.74
C SER A 157 -12.69 7.53 11.47
N ASP A 158 -13.34 8.50 10.85
CA ASP A 158 -13.59 9.81 11.43
C ASP A 158 -14.65 9.72 12.53
N PHE A 159 -14.29 10.22 13.71
CA PHE A 159 -15.09 10.30 14.93
C PHE A 159 -15.17 11.76 15.40
N SER A 160 -15.01 12.73 14.49
CA SER A 160 -15.23 14.14 14.76
C SER A 160 -16.72 14.48 14.90
N GLY A 161 -17.03 15.61 15.53
CA GLY A 161 -18.38 16.01 15.87
C GLY A 161 -19.35 16.11 14.69
N SER A 162 -18.85 16.39 13.47
CA SER A 162 -19.65 16.43 12.22
C SER A 162 -20.27 15.08 11.87
N MET A 163 -19.67 13.98 12.33
CA MET A 163 -20.22 12.64 12.12
C MET A 163 -21.53 12.39 12.90
N ASN A 164 -21.93 13.31 13.79
CA ASN A 164 -23.27 13.28 14.41
C ASN A 164 -24.34 13.94 13.53
N ASP A 165 -23.96 14.53 12.41
CA ASP A 165 -24.90 15.15 11.49
C ASP A 165 -25.68 14.07 10.72
N ARG A 166 -26.88 14.47 10.31
CA ARG A 166 -27.74 13.63 9.49
C ARG A 166 -27.34 13.72 8.04
N TRP A 167 -27.40 12.59 7.33
CA TRP A 167 -27.05 12.51 5.92
C TRP A 167 -28.04 11.62 5.15
N GLY A 168 -27.95 11.67 3.82
CA GLY A 168 -28.81 10.92 2.91
C GLY A 168 -30.29 11.32 2.94
N SER A 169 -31.11 10.59 2.17
CA SER A 169 -32.56 10.80 2.06
C SER A 169 -33.34 10.32 3.30
N SER A 170 -32.78 9.35 4.03
CA SER A 170 -33.36 8.68 5.20
C SER A 170 -33.07 9.38 6.54
N ARG A 171 -32.24 10.44 6.56
CA ARG A 171 -31.89 11.23 7.76
C ARG A 171 -31.23 10.40 8.89
N HIS A 172 -30.54 9.32 8.55
CA HIS A 172 -29.70 8.59 9.50
C HIS A 172 -28.52 9.43 9.95
N ILE A 173 -27.87 9.02 11.04
CA ILE A 173 -26.69 9.68 11.59
C ILE A 173 -25.46 9.01 10.99
N LYS A 174 -24.53 9.80 10.43
CA LYS A 174 -23.33 9.29 9.73
C LYS A 174 -22.54 8.29 10.57
N ILE A 175 -22.31 8.59 11.85
CA ILE A 175 -21.52 7.72 12.73
C ILE A 175 -22.19 6.38 13.01
N ASP A 176 -23.53 6.34 13.06
CA ASP A 176 -24.25 5.09 13.31
C ASP A 176 -24.23 4.20 12.08
N ASP A 177 -24.46 4.78 10.90
CA ASP A 177 -24.36 4.08 9.61
C ASP A 177 -22.94 3.57 9.36
N LEU A 178 -21.91 4.36 9.67
CA LEU A 178 -20.52 3.94 9.57
C LEU A 178 -20.22 2.70 10.43
N LYS A 179 -20.69 2.68 11.68
CA LYS A 179 -20.53 1.51 12.56
C LYS A 179 -21.28 0.31 12.03
N THR A 180 -22.51 0.50 11.53
CA THR A 180 -23.30 -0.57 10.90
C THR A 180 -22.59 -1.16 9.69
N ALA A 181 -22.04 -0.33 8.81
CA ALA A 181 -21.26 -0.79 7.66
C ALA A 181 -20.06 -1.63 8.11
N ILE A 182 -19.27 -1.14 9.07
CA ILE A 182 -18.09 -1.85 9.58
C ILE A 182 -18.48 -3.17 10.23
N ASP A 183 -19.56 -3.22 11.00
CA ASP A 183 -20.07 -4.45 11.63
C ASP A 183 -20.45 -5.49 10.57
N GLN A 184 -21.22 -5.08 9.54
CA GLN A 184 -21.61 -5.95 8.44
C GLN A 184 -20.41 -6.47 7.66
N ILE A 185 -19.48 -5.59 7.29
CA ILE A 185 -18.29 -5.97 6.52
C ILE A 185 -17.37 -6.87 7.35
N SER A 186 -17.18 -6.56 8.63
CA SER A 186 -16.40 -7.41 9.53
C SER A 186 -17.02 -8.80 9.67
N SER A 187 -18.35 -8.91 9.71
CA SER A 187 -19.05 -10.21 9.76
C SER A 187 -18.92 -11.04 8.47
N LYS A 188 -18.67 -10.38 7.33
CA LYS A 188 -18.38 -11.06 6.05
C LYS A 188 -16.93 -11.54 5.99
N ILE A 189 -15.99 -10.76 6.53
CA ILE A 189 -14.55 -11.03 6.48
C ILE A 189 -14.10 -12.03 7.55
N LEU A 190 -14.59 -11.86 8.78
CA LEU A 190 -14.19 -12.67 9.93
C LEU A 190 -15.10 -13.87 10.11
N CYS A 191 -14.57 -14.89 10.78
CA CYS A 191 -15.29 -16.09 11.14
C CYS A 191 -16.35 -15.81 12.22
N THR A 192 -17.62 -16.11 11.96
CA THR A 192 -18.70 -15.96 12.95
C THR A 192 -18.84 -17.15 13.89
N ARG A 193 -18.51 -18.35 13.42
CA ARG A 193 -18.63 -19.61 14.15
C ARG A 193 -17.45 -20.51 13.85
N THR A 194 -16.91 -21.12 14.89
CA THR A 194 -15.82 -22.09 14.78
C THR A 194 -16.25 -23.46 15.27
N LYS A 195 -15.67 -24.50 14.69
CA LYS A 195 -15.74 -25.89 15.17
C LYS A 195 -14.34 -26.46 15.27
N GLN A 196 -14.19 -27.53 16.05
CA GLN A 196 -12.98 -28.34 15.99
C GLN A 196 -13.13 -29.42 14.94
N ASP A 197 -12.14 -29.54 14.07
CA ASP A 197 -12.04 -30.57 13.07
C ASP A 197 -10.66 -31.23 13.10
N TYR A 198 -10.56 -32.45 12.60
CA TYR A 198 -9.31 -33.20 12.62
C TYR A 198 -8.62 -33.07 11.26
N VAL A 199 -7.61 -32.21 11.18
CA VAL A 199 -6.92 -31.82 9.94
C VAL A 199 -5.42 -32.10 10.09
N ASP A 200 -4.83 -32.81 9.12
CA ASP A 200 -3.41 -33.21 9.12
C ASP A 200 -2.92 -33.99 10.35
N GLY A 201 -3.83 -34.73 11.02
CA GLY A 201 -3.47 -35.54 12.19
C GLY A 201 -3.55 -34.79 13.53
N GLU A 202 -4.00 -33.54 13.54
CA GLU A 202 -4.21 -32.73 14.74
C GLU A 202 -5.61 -32.11 14.78
N TRP A 203 -6.12 -31.84 15.99
CA TRP A 203 -7.37 -31.09 16.16
C TRP A 203 -7.10 -29.61 15.93
N LYS A 204 -7.66 -29.06 14.86
CA LYS A 204 -7.55 -27.63 14.50
C LYS A 204 -8.92 -26.96 14.61
N GLU A 205 -8.91 -25.69 14.98
CA GLU A 205 -10.11 -24.85 14.89
C GLU A 205 -10.33 -24.52 13.41
N VAL A 206 -11.56 -24.68 12.93
CA VAL A 206 -11.95 -24.35 11.55
C VAL A 206 -13.24 -23.54 11.57
N CYS A 207 -13.44 -22.68 10.56
CA CYS A 207 -14.69 -21.95 10.42
C CYS A 207 -15.86 -22.87 10.07
N ASP A 208 -16.99 -22.68 10.75
CA ASP A 208 -18.21 -23.47 10.63
C ASP A 208 -19.36 -22.61 10.09
N GLU A 209 -19.27 -22.22 8.82
CA GLU A 209 -20.27 -21.42 8.12
C GLU A 209 -20.83 -22.14 6.88
N PRO A 210 -22.16 -22.12 6.65
CA PRO A 210 -22.77 -22.67 5.44
C PRO A 210 -22.68 -21.66 4.28
N GLY A 211 -21.82 -21.92 3.28
CA GLY A 211 -21.68 -21.05 2.11
C GLY A 211 -20.36 -21.30 1.35
N GLU A 212 -20.28 -20.81 0.11
CA GLU A 212 -19.29 -21.13 -0.94
C GLU A 212 -17.85 -21.38 -0.48
N ASP A 213 -17.25 -22.37 -1.16
CA ASP A 213 -15.88 -22.86 -1.10
C ASP A 213 -14.89 -21.68 -1.26
N THR A 214 -14.64 -20.97 -0.17
CA THR A 214 -13.60 -19.96 -0.07
C THR A 214 -12.32 -20.70 0.33
N THR A 215 -11.36 -20.80 -0.58
CA THR A 215 -10.08 -21.48 -0.36
C THR A 215 -9.18 -20.83 0.72
N GLY A 216 -9.50 -19.61 1.19
CA GLY A 216 -8.82 -18.86 2.24
C GLY A 216 -9.44 -19.04 3.62
N ASP A 217 -8.61 -19.38 4.61
CA ASP A 217 -9.05 -19.59 5.99
C ASP A 217 -9.46 -18.27 6.69
N LYS A 218 -10.78 -18.04 6.86
CA LYS A 218 -11.30 -16.85 7.56
C LYS A 218 -10.73 -16.67 8.97
N LEU A 219 -10.18 -17.70 9.61
CA LEU A 219 -9.51 -17.59 10.92
C LEU A 219 -8.21 -16.77 10.87
N LEU A 220 -7.59 -16.69 9.70
CA LEU A 220 -6.35 -15.95 9.48
C LEU A 220 -6.61 -14.50 9.01
N ASN A 221 -7.86 -14.13 8.77
CA ASN A 221 -8.26 -12.76 8.48
C ASN A 221 -8.23 -11.92 9.75
N ARG A 222 -7.77 -10.67 9.65
CA ARG A 222 -7.74 -9.75 10.78
C ARG A 222 -8.32 -8.39 10.41
N VAL A 223 -9.11 -7.85 11.32
CA VAL A 223 -9.70 -6.51 11.20
C VAL A 223 -9.17 -5.66 12.35
N GLY A 224 -8.69 -4.46 12.03
CA GLY A 224 -8.32 -3.41 12.96
C GLY A 224 -9.19 -2.18 12.78
N PHE A 225 -9.30 -1.36 13.82
CA PHE A 225 -10.15 -0.18 13.81
C PHE A 225 -9.49 0.98 14.53
N VAL A 226 -9.32 2.10 13.83
CA VAL A 226 -8.63 3.31 14.30
C VAL A 226 -9.56 4.51 14.17
N PRO A 227 -10.34 4.80 15.22
CA PRO A 227 -11.12 6.01 15.29
C PRO A 227 -10.19 7.22 15.52
N PHE A 228 -10.42 8.30 14.79
CA PHE A 228 -9.67 9.54 14.93
C PHE A 228 -10.58 10.75 15.06
N ASN A 229 -10.08 11.77 15.74
CA ASN A 229 -10.61 13.13 15.66
C ASN A 229 -9.42 14.07 15.42
N VAL A 230 -9.19 15.09 16.25
CA VAL A 230 -7.94 15.87 16.24
C VAL A 230 -6.72 15.02 16.63
N ARG A 231 -6.92 13.91 17.36
CA ARG A 231 -5.93 12.93 17.81
C ARG A 231 -6.56 11.54 17.92
N THR A 232 -5.75 10.47 17.90
CA THR A 232 -6.25 9.14 18.26
C THR A 232 -6.25 8.98 19.79
N ARG A 233 -6.92 7.94 20.31
CA ARG A 233 -7.03 7.70 21.75
C ARG A 233 -6.43 6.37 22.14
N GLU A 234 -5.53 6.44 23.13
CA GLU A 234 -4.93 5.27 23.77
C GLU A 234 -5.40 5.18 25.21
N ILE A 235 -5.79 3.99 25.65
CA ILE A 235 -6.22 3.74 27.02
C ILE A 235 -4.99 3.42 27.87
N ALA A 236 -4.63 4.36 28.74
CA ALA A 236 -3.56 4.18 29.72
C ALA A 236 -4.03 3.33 30.91
N SER A 237 -3.07 2.87 31.72
CA SER A 237 -3.31 2.09 32.93
C SER A 237 -4.35 2.77 33.84
N GLY A 238 -5.34 1.99 34.29
CA GLY A 238 -6.45 2.49 35.11
C GLY A 238 -7.64 3.07 34.32
N GLY A 239 -7.74 2.81 33.01
CA GLY A 239 -8.91 3.18 32.20
C GLY A 239 -8.97 4.66 31.81
N ARG A 240 -7.85 5.37 31.92
CA ARG A 240 -7.75 6.78 31.52
C ARG A 240 -7.39 6.88 30.04
N ALA A 241 -8.16 7.62 29.25
CA ALA A 241 -7.81 7.85 27.86
C ALA A 241 -6.85 9.04 27.71
N ASN A 242 -5.84 8.85 26.87
CA ASN A 242 -4.92 9.88 26.43
C ASN A 242 -5.21 10.21 24.96
N ALA A 243 -5.28 11.50 24.63
CA ALA A 243 -5.27 11.95 23.25
C ALA A 243 -3.83 12.01 22.75
N THR A 244 -3.50 11.17 21.77
CA THR A 244 -2.13 10.90 21.32
C THR A 244 -1.89 11.41 19.90
N SER A 245 -0.68 11.90 19.65
CA SER A 245 -0.22 12.36 18.34
C SER A 245 0.95 11.50 17.89
N GLN A 246 0.95 11.07 16.63
CA GLN A 246 2.02 10.25 16.04
C GLN A 246 3.10 11.09 15.33
N LEU A 247 3.00 12.43 15.42
CA LEU A 247 3.93 13.38 14.81
C LEU A 247 5.24 13.53 15.58
N SER A 248 6.27 13.99 14.87
CA SER A 248 7.53 14.47 15.43
C SER A 248 7.58 16.00 15.37
N TYR A 249 8.20 16.64 16.36
CA TYR A 249 8.28 18.10 16.46
C TYR A 249 9.71 18.61 16.46
N LYS A 250 9.90 19.85 15.97
CA LYS A 250 11.19 20.52 15.87
C LYS A 250 11.71 20.94 17.24
N ASP A 251 12.96 20.62 17.54
CA ASP A 251 13.61 21.03 18.79
C ASP A 251 13.96 22.53 18.81
N ASN A 252 14.33 23.11 17.67
CA ASN A 252 14.87 24.48 17.58
C ASN A 252 13.95 25.49 16.87
N TYR A 253 12.63 25.34 16.96
CA TYR A 253 11.69 26.29 16.34
C TYR A 253 11.41 27.50 17.24
N LYS A 254 11.75 28.71 16.76
CA LYS A 254 11.62 29.98 17.48
C LYS A 254 12.24 29.93 18.90
N PRO A 255 13.56 29.71 19.04
CA PRO A 255 14.22 29.65 20.34
C PRO A 255 14.16 30.98 21.11
N SER A 256 13.98 32.11 20.41
CA SER A 256 13.81 33.44 21.02
C SER A 256 12.54 33.58 21.88
N VAL A 257 11.53 32.72 21.70
CA VAL A 257 10.28 32.76 22.47
C VAL A 257 10.46 32.15 23.87
N SER A 258 11.20 31.05 23.97
CA SER A 258 11.43 30.30 25.19
C SER A 258 12.63 29.37 25.01
N PRO A 259 13.48 29.20 26.04
CA PRO A 259 14.57 28.22 26.00
C PRO A 259 14.09 26.77 25.91
N TYR A 260 12.80 26.51 26.20
CA TYR A 260 12.19 25.20 26.07
C TYR A 260 11.61 25.01 24.67
N SER A 261 11.89 23.87 24.06
CA SER A 261 11.31 23.42 22.79
C SER A 261 9.87 22.93 22.97
N TYR A 262 9.21 22.55 21.88
CA TYR A 262 7.92 21.85 21.94
C TYR A 262 8.05 20.53 22.73
N ASN A 263 9.13 19.78 22.47
CA ASN A 263 9.35 18.46 23.07
C ASN A 263 9.60 18.51 24.58
N ASN A 264 9.96 19.67 25.13
CA ASN A 264 10.14 19.85 26.57
C ASN A 264 8.83 20.19 27.31
N VAL A 265 7.74 20.48 26.60
CA VAL A 265 6.46 20.85 27.23
C VAL A 265 5.75 19.59 27.70
N ASN A 266 5.45 19.53 29.00
CA ASN A 266 4.54 18.52 29.54
C ASN A 266 3.07 18.92 29.24
N TRP A 267 2.56 18.51 28.10
CA TRP A 267 1.19 18.82 27.67
C TRP A 267 0.13 18.26 28.62
N ASP A 268 0.39 17.10 29.24
CA ASP A 268 -0.51 16.51 30.23
C ASP A 268 -0.66 17.37 31.49
N TYR A 269 0.39 18.06 31.92
CA TYR A 269 0.31 19.02 33.01
C TYR A 269 -0.48 20.27 32.60
N TRP A 270 -0.11 20.85 31.45
CA TRP A 270 -0.65 22.13 30.99
C TRP A 270 -2.08 22.06 30.51
N ARG A 271 -2.58 20.88 30.13
CA ARG A 271 -3.98 20.69 29.71
C ARG A 271 -4.99 21.15 30.75
N THR A 272 -4.66 21.09 32.04
CA THR A 272 -5.58 21.40 33.14
C THR A 272 -5.83 22.91 33.31
N TYR A 273 -5.01 23.74 32.68
CA TYR A 273 -5.10 25.18 32.68
C TYR A 273 -5.97 25.66 31.52
N SER A 274 -6.74 26.73 31.72
CA SER A 274 -7.45 27.39 30.62
C SER A 274 -6.50 28.22 29.76
N LYS A 275 -6.89 28.49 28.51
CA LYS A 275 -6.16 29.40 27.61
C LYS A 275 -5.84 30.73 28.29
N HIS A 276 -6.78 31.33 29.03
CA HIS A 276 -6.55 32.58 29.76
C HIS A 276 -5.49 32.46 30.86
N GLN A 277 -5.47 31.37 31.63
CA GLN A 277 -4.46 31.14 32.67
C GLN A 277 -3.06 31.03 32.07
N VAL A 278 -2.91 30.29 30.97
CA VAL A 278 -1.63 30.16 30.26
C VAL A 278 -1.18 31.52 29.71
N LEU A 279 -2.08 32.29 29.08
CA LEU A 279 -1.76 33.62 28.55
C LEU A 279 -1.35 34.61 29.65
N ASN A 280 -2.01 34.57 30.81
CA ASN A 280 -1.67 35.41 31.95
C ASN A 280 -0.33 35.03 32.56
N CYS A 281 -0.06 33.74 32.75
CA CYS A 281 1.25 33.27 33.21
C CYS A 281 2.36 33.64 32.22
N ALA A 282 2.13 33.50 30.90
CA ALA A 282 3.11 33.88 29.89
C ALA A 282 3.45 35.39 29.90
N ARG A 283 2.49 36.25 30.25
CA ARG A 283 2.67 37.72 30.37
C ARG A 283 3.28 38.11 31.70
N TRP A 284 2.77 37.59 32.81
CA TRP A 284 3.16 37.98 34.17
C TRP A 284 3.45 36.76 35.03
N GLN A 285 4.69 36.69 35.52
CA GLN A 285 5.20 35.58 36.32
C GLN A 285 4.37 35.34 37.59
N LEU A 286 3.72 36.38 38.14
CA LEU A 286 2.92 36.29 39.35
C LEU A 286 1.70 35.36 39.22
N PHE A 287 1.15 35.19 38.01
CA PHE A 287 0.03 34.29 37.70
C PHE A 287 0.47 32.84 37.42
N CYS A 288 1.77 32.55 37.45
CA CYS A 288 2.28 31.21 37.26
C CYS A 288 2.30 30.42 38.57
N SER A 289 2.00 29.13 38.48
CA SER A 289 2.25 28.15 39.54
C SER A 289 3.75 27.99 39.80
N ASN A 290 4.13 27.56 41.00
CA ASN A 290 5.54 27.28 41.32
C ASN A 290 6.05 26.06 40.53
N PRO A 291 7.30 26.06 40.02
CA PRO A 291 8.27 27.16 40.03
C PRO A 291 7.90 28.25 39.01
N LYS A 292 7.68 29.48 39.47
CA LYS A 292 7.09 30.54 38.63
C LYS A 292 7.94 30.92 37.42
N SER A 293 9.27 30.95 37.60
CA SER A 293 10.22 31.34 36.54
C SER A 293 10.15 30.39 35.34
N ASP A 294 10.22 29.08 35.59
CA ASP A 294 10.22 28.09 34.51
C ASP A 294 8.83 27.90 33.92
N ASN A 295 7.78 27.90 34.77
CA ASN A 295 6.41 27.84 34.28
C ASN A 295 6.05 29.04 33.41
N GLN A 296 6.60 30.24 33.67
CA GLN A 296 6.44 31.37 32.76
C GLN A 296 7.09 31.10 31.40
N LYS A 297 8.29 30.50 31.35
CA LYS A 297 8.98 30.15 30.10
C LYS A 297 8.22 29.06 29.32
N TYR A 298 7.68 28.05 29.99
CA TYR A 298 6.80 27.06 29.37
C TYR A 298 5.51 27.69 28.84
N ALA A 299 4.86 28.55 29.64
CA ALA A 299 3.65 29.26 29.22
C ALA A 299 3.90 30.15 28.00
N LYS A 300 5.08 30.79 27.87
CA LYS A 300 5.47 31.53 26.66
C LYS A 300 5.54 30.64 25.43
N ARG A 301 6.12 29.43 25.55
CA ARG A 301 6.16 28.44 24.47
C ARG A 301 4.74 28.00 24.08
N ILE A 302 3.93 27.60 25.06
CA ILE A 302 2.56 27.13 24.85
C ILE A 302 1.71 28.21 24.20
N LYS A 303 1.78 29.45 24.71
CA LYS A 303 1.13 30.62 24.11
C LYS A 303 1.48 30.76 22.63
N ASN A 304 2.74 30.53 22.25
CA ASN A 304 3.14 30.63 20.85
C ASN A 304 2.57 29.50 20.00
N VAL A 305 2.48 28.28 20.53
CA VAL A 305 1.84 27.14 19.85
C VAL A 305 0.34 27.40 19.67
N ILE A 306 -0.41 27.66 20.75
CA ILE A 306 -1.88 27.80 20.71
C ILE A 306 -2.37 29.06 19.99
N ASN A 307 -1.49 30.04 19.75
CA ASN A 307 -1.80 31.23 18.96
C ASN A 307 -1.30 31.13 17.52
N ALA A 308 -0.49 30.11 17.19
CA ALA A 308 -0.07 29.86 15.83
C ALA A 308 -1.19 29.21 15.00
N ASP A 309 -2.25 28.74 15.65
CA ASP A 309 -3.48 28.28 15.02
C ASP A 309 -4.71 28.81 15.77
N GLY A 310 -5.79 29.14 15.04
CA GLY A 310 -7.01 29.74 15.61
C GLY A 310 -7.79 28.81 16.54
N TYR A 311 -7.50 27.50 16.46
CA TYR A 311 -8.32 26.43 17.04
C TYR A 311 -7.79 25.89 18.38
N ALA A 312 -6.70 26.46 18.90
CA ALA A 312 -6.06 26.04 20.15
C ALA A 312 -5.89 24.51 20.21
N VAL A 313 -5.21 23.95 19.22
CA VAL A 313 -4.78 22.55 19.17
C VAL A 313 -3.30 22.44 19.54
N ALA A 314 -2.86 21.26 19.94
CA ALA A 314 -1.45 21.00 20.22
C ALA A 314 -0.63 20.81 18.93
N ASP A 315 -1.20 20.14 17.94
CA ASP A 315 -0.55 19.85 16.66
C ASP A 315 -0.65 21.06 15.73
N VAL A 316 0.47 21.77 15.54
CA VAL A 316 0.54 22.99 14.71
C VAL A 316 1.62 22.85 13.65
N TYR A 317 1.25 23.02 12.39
CA TYR A 317 2.10 22.81 11.21
C TYR A 317 3.55 23.29 11.36
N ASN A 318 3.73 24.53 11.81
CA ASN A 318 5.05 25.14 11.92
C ASN A 318 5.98 24.45 12.93
N TYR A 319 5.42 23.87 13.99
CA TYR A 319 6.14 23.14 15.03
C TYR A 319 6.43 21.68 14.65
N VAL A 320 5.66 21.12 13.73
CA VAL A 320 5.83 19.75 13.25
C VAL A 320 7.06 19.65 12.37
N ASP A 321 7.86 18.62 12.62
CA ASP A 321 8.96 18.18 11.79
C ASP A 321 8.42 17.13 10.80
N LEU A 322 7.93 17.59 9.65
CA LEU A 322 7.28 16.71 8.67
C LEU A 322 8.23 15.62 8.14
N PRO A 323 9.50 15.91 7.75
CA PRO A 323 10.45 14.87 7.36
C PRO A 323 10.67 13.82 8.45
N LYS A 324 10.90 14.25 9.70
CA LYS A 324 11.11 13.33 10.82
C LYS A 324 9.83 12.55 11.16
N SER A 325 8.66 13.14 10.96
CA SER A 325 7.37 12.47 11.18
C SER A 325 7.18 11.32 10.21
N VAL A 326 7.47 11.52 8.91
CA VAL A 326 7.44 10.46 7.90
C VAL A 326 8.50 9.39 8.17
N SER A 327 9.75 9.77 8.46
CA SER A 327 10.83 8.80 8.68
C SER A 327 10.64 7.95 9.94
N THR A 328 9.83 8.40 10.91
CA THR A 328 9.54 7.68 12.16
C THR A 328 8.07 7.27 12.25
N MET A 329 7.34 7.22 11.14
CA MET A 329 5.88 7.02 11.17
C MET A 329 5.46 5.69 11.80
N PHE A 330 6.29 4.63 11.68
CA PHE A 330 6.04 3.32 12.28
C PHE A 330 6.49 3.20 13.75
N THR A 331 7.14 4.22 14.31
CA THR A 331 7.42 4.27 15.75
C THR A 331 6.20 4.81 16.49
N ASP A 332 5.63 4.01 17.40
CA ASP A 332 4.53 4.43 18.27
C ASP A 332 5.01 5.50 19.28
N LYS A 333 4.46 6.71 19.16
CA LYS A 333 4.80 7.86 20.00
C LYS A 333 3.78 8.12 21.09
N SER A 334 2.76 7.28 21.23
CA SER A 334 1.66 7.45 22.20
C SER A 334 2.14 7.58 23.66
N GLY A 335 3.26 6.94 24.00
CA GLY A 335 3.86 6.99 25.33
C GLY A 335 4.81 8.18 25.57
N LEU A 336 5.14 8.98 24.55
CA LEU A 336 6.08 10.09 24.69
C LEU A 336 5.41 11.31 25.30
N GLN A 337 6.01 11.88 26.36
CA GLN A 337 5.49 13.06 27.06
C GLN A 337 5.02 14.22 26.14
N PRO A 338 5.74 14.60 25.05
CA PRO A 338 5.28 15.68 24.18
C PRO A 338 4.12 15.30 23.24
N ASN A 339 3.78 14.02 23.15
CA ASN A 339 2.84 13.48 22.16
C ASN A 339 1.46 13.18 22.74
N PHE A 340 1.28 13.22 24.06
CA PHE A 340 -0.01 12.93 24.67
C PHE A 340 -0.44 13.95 25.72
N TYR A 341 -1.74 13.96 25.97
CA TYR A 341 -2.36 14.56 27.15
C TYR A 341 -3.64 13.81 27.50
N GLY A 342 -3.98 13.71 28.79
CA GLY A 342 -5.20 13.06 29.23
C GLY A 342 -6.46 13.83 28.83
N VAL A 343 -7.52 13.14 28.39
CA VAL A 343 -8.76 13.81 27.97
C VAL A 343 -9.57 14.33 29.16
N SER A 344 -9.49 13.65 30.31
CA SER A 344 -10.27 13.98 31.50
C SER A 344 -9.77 15.24 32.20
N GLY A 345 -10.53 16.33 32.15
CA GLY A 345 -10.16 17.61 32.77
C GLY A 345 -9.23 18.48 31.92
N ALA A 346 -9.10 18.18 30.62
CA ALA A 346 -8.46 19.07 29.68
C ALA A 346 -9.32 20.32 29.46
N LYS A 347 -8.76 21.48 29.77
CA LYS A 347 -9.35 22.83 29.61
C LYS A 347 -8.59 23.69 28.59
N LEU A 348 -7.34 23.33 28.31
CA LEU A 348 -6.51 24.06 27.36
C LEU A 348 -6.92 23.79 25.92
N PHE A 349 -7.27 22.54 25.64
CA PHE A 349 -7.60 22.01 24.32
C PHE A 349 -9.06 21.56 24.33
N ASN A 350 -9.88 22.09 23.43
CA ASN A 350 -11.30 21.72 23.35
C ASN A 350 -11.61 20.88 22.09
N ALA A 351 -10.73 20.88 21.09
CA ALA A 351 -10.91 20.14 19.83
C ALA A 351 -10.78 18.60 19.98
N HIS A 352 -10.37 18.11 21.15
CA HIS A 352 -10.18 16.68 21.42
C HIS A 352 -11.48 15.90 21.63
N GLY A 353 -12.62 16.58 21.62
CA GLY A 353 -13.93 16.00 21.86
C GLY A 353 -14.21 15.81 23.34
N SER A 354 -14.71 14.63 23.69
CA SER A 354 -15.25 14.38 25.02
C SER A 354 -14.17 14.16 26.06
N SER A 355 -14.33 14.75 27.24
CA SER A 355 -13.49 14.44 28.41
C SER A 355 -13.76 13.05 29.01
N ASN A 356 -14.74 12.30 28.48
CA ASN A 356 -15.00 10.91 28.86
C ASN A 356 -13.99 9.98 28.18
N SER A 357 -13.33 9.12 28.97
CA SER A 357 -12.37 8.13 28.45
C SER A 357 -13.01 7.12 27.49
N SER A 358 -14.31 6.87 27.61
CA SER A 358 -15.01 5.84 26.83
C SER A 358 -15.43 6.27 25.43
N GLN A 359 -15.13 7.51 25.00
CA GLN A 359 -15.58 8.03 23.70
C GLN A 359 -15.24 7.11 22.54
N PHE A 360 -13.96 6.77 22.39
CA PHE A 360 -13.49 5.80 21.42
C PHE A 360 -12.09 5.31 21.83
N LYS A 361 -11.68 4.17 21.27
CA LYS A 361 -10.35 3.59 21.47
C LYS A 361 -9.91 2.87 20.19
N ASN A 362 -8.61 2.78 19.99
CA ASN A 362 -8.05 1.97 18.92
C ASN A 362 -8.25 0.47 19.22
N ILE A 363 -8.57 -0.30 18.20
CA ILE A 363 -8.67 -1.76 18.23
C ILE A 363 -7.56 -2.30 17.32
N ARG A 364 -6.71 -3.15 17.89
CA ARG A 364 -5.63 -3.82 17.16
C ARG A 364 -6.21 -4.83 16.17
N LEU A 365 -5.39 -5.30 15.24
CA LEU A 365 -5.76 -6.40 14.36
C LEU A 365 -6.24 -7.60 15.18
N SER A 366 -7.49 -7.99 14.97
CA SER A 366 -8.09 -9.17 15.60
C SER A 366 -8.81 -10.02 14.57
N ASN A 367 -8.78 -11.34 14.77
CA ASN A 367 -9.55 -12.32 14.00
C ASN A 367 -10.89 -12.68 14.66
N ARG A 368 -11.27 -12.01 15.77
CA ARG A 368 -12.50 -12.28 16.52
C ARG A 368 -13.48 -11.12 16.43
N LEU A 369 -14.70 -11.40 15.98
CA LEU A 369 -15.78 -10.41 15.95
C LEU A 369 -16.08 -9.80 17.33
N SER A 370 -15.93 -10.59 18.40
CA SER A 370 -16.15 -10.10 19.77
C SER A 370 -15.25 -8.93 20.16
N ASP A 371 -14.06 -8.85 19.57
CA ASP A 371 -13.09 -7.80 19.88
C ASP A 371 -13.47 -6.47 19.22
N LEU A 372 -14.34 -6.51 18.19
CA LEU A 372 -14.89 -5.36 17.49
C LEU A 372 -16.18 -4.83 18.13
N ASN A 373 -16.87 -5.61 18.97
CA ASN A 373 -18.06 -5.19 19.72
C ASN A 373 -17.96 -3.80 20.39
N PRO A 374 -16.80 -3.36 20.94
CA PRO A 374 -16.68 -2.04 21.52
C PRO A 374 -17.00 -0.88 20.56
N ILE A 375 -16.86 -1.06 19.24
CA ILE A 375 -17.13 -0.05 18.20
C ILE A 375 -18.56 0.51 18.33
N ASN A 376 -19.53 -0.36 18.58
CA ASN A 376 -20.95 0.00 18.70
C ASN A 376 -21.22 0.99 19.85
N SER A 377 -20.38 0.98 20.89
CA SER A 377 -20.51 1.88 22.04
C SER A 377 -19.76 3.20 21.90
N MET A 378 -18.90 3.34 20.88
CA MET A 378 -18.11 4.55 20.65
C MET A 378 -18.99 5.67 20.08
N TRP A 379 -18.61 6.93 20.25
CA TRP A 379 -19.36 8.06 19.67
C TRP A 379 -18.45 9.18 19.18
N ALA A 380 -18.97 9.96 18.23
CA ALA A 380 -18.21 11.01 17.59
C ALA A 380 -18.28 12.33 18.37
N ASP A 381 -17.14 13.02 18.51
CA ASP A 381 -17.00 14.33 19.16
C ASP A 381 -15.57 14.88 18.91
N GLY A 382 -15.44 16.21 18.85
CA GLY A 382 -14.19 16.91 18.57
C GLY A 382 -14.08 17.36 17.13
N ASN A 383 -12.88 17.79 16.72
CA ASN A 383 -12.63 18.19 15.33
C ASN A 383 -11.89 17.09 14.56
N THR A 384 -11.47 17.37 13.32
CA THR A 384 -11.00 16.36 12.36
C THR A 384 -9.51 16.53 12.03
N ALA A 385 -8.72 15.47 12.19
CA ALA A 385 -7.32 15.40 11.75
C ALA A 385 -7.01 13.99 11.21
N ALA A 386 -7.34 13.77 9.94
CA ALA A 386 -7.23 12.47 9.29
C ALA A 386 -5.80 11.90 9.31
N PHE A 387 -4.76 12.77 9.25
CA PHE A 387 -3.37 12.31 9.34
C PHE A 387 -3.06 11.51 10.61
N GLN A 388 -3.72 11.79 11.75
CA GLN A 388 -3.49 11.03 12.99
C GLN A 388 -4.03 9.61 12.87
N GLY A 389 -5.22 9.48 12.28
CA GLY A 389 -5.83 8.19 11.97
C GLY A 389 -4.96 7.39 10.99
N ILE A 390 -4.48 8.02 9.91
CA ILE A 390 -3.65 7.36 8.89
C ILE A 390 -2.34 6.86 9.49
N LEU A 391 -1.62 7.71 10.23
CA LEU A 391 -0.36 7.34 10.88
C LEU A 391 -0.55 6.17 11.87
N ARG A 392 -1.62 6.21 12.68
CA ARG A 392 -1.89 5.14 13.65
C ARG A 392 -2.43 3.87 12.99
N GLY A 393 -3.22 3.99 11.94
CA GLY A 393 -3.72 2.88 11.14
C GLY A 393 -2.58 2.12 10.45
N ALA A 394 -1.64 2.84 9.85
CA ALA A 394 -0.44 2.24 9.28
C ALA A 394 0.40 1.50 10.34
N GLN A 395 0.58 2.07 11.53
CA GLN A 395 1.24 1.38 12.64
C GLN A 395 0.52 0.09 13.04
N ILE A 396 -0.80 0.12 13.21
CA ILE A 396 -1.58 -1.06 13.61
C ILE A 396 -1.56 -2.15 12.53
N LEU A 397 -1.55 -1.76 11.26
CA LEU A 397 -1.44 -2.71 10.15
C LEU A 397 -0.03 -3.33 10.09
N ASN A 398 1.01 -2.53 10.31
CA ASN A 398 2.41 -2.99 10.37
C ASN A 398 2.70 -3.88 11.58
N ASP A 399 2.04 -3.64 12.72
CA ASP A 399 2.11 -4.51 13.89
C ASP A 399 1.55 -5.93 13.62
N GLY A 400 0.86 -6.12 12.48
CA GLY A 400 0.41 -7.42 12.00
C GLY A 400 1.51 -8.29 11.41
N ASP A 401 2.66 -7.72 11.06
CA ASP A 401 3.82 -8.47 10.53
C ASP A 401 4.42 -9.35 11.64
N PRO A 402 4.46 -10.68 11.45
CA PRO A 402 5.06 -11.59 12.44
C PRO A 402 6.57 -11.32 12.66
N ASN A 403 7.25 -10.66 11.72
CA ASN A 403 8.71 -10.47 11.73
C ASN A 403 9.43 -11.81 11.96
N SER A 404 8.94 -12.87 11.32
CA SER A 404 9.42 -14.23 11.56
C SER A 404 10.71 -14.48 10.80
N PHE A 405 11.60 -15.27 11.41
CA PHE A 405 12.77 -15.81 10.71
C PHE A 405 12.42 -17.06 9.89
N ASP A 406 11.17 -17.54 10.00
CA ASP A 406 10.65 -18.62 9.17
C ASP A 406 10.17 -18.07 7.83
N ASP A 407 10.82 -18.52 6.75
CA ASP A 407 10.50 -18.09 5.39
C ASP A 407 9.06 -18.45 5.00
N GLU A 408 8.51 -19.57 5.50
CA GLU A 408 7.14 -19.98 5.19
C GLU A 408 6.11 -19.08 5.87
N GLU A 409 6.31 -18.75 7.15
CA GLU A 409 5.45 -17.85 7.91
C GLU A 409 5.49 -16.42 7.34
N GLN A 410 6.68 -15.92 6.99
CA GLN A 410 6.83 -14.60 6.41
C GLN A 410 6.26 -14.53 4.99
N GLN A 411 6.44 -15.57 4.17
CA GLN A 411 5.81 -15.64 2.85
C GLN A 411 4.29 -15.71 2.95
N ALA A 412 3.74 -16.46 3.91
CA ALA A 412 2.31 -16.48 4.17
C ALA A 412 1.78 -15.08 4.52
N TYR A 413 2.49 -14.31 5.36
CA TYR A 413 2.15 -12.91 5.64
C TYR A 413 2.28 -12.01 4.41
N ASN A 414 3.36 -12.16 3.63
CA ASN A 414 3.57 -11.36 2.43
C ASN A 414 2.46 -11.57 1.39
N ASN A 415 1.93 -12.79 1.29
CA ASN A 415 0.80 -13.14 0.42
C ASN A 415 -0.55 -12.62 0.91
N LYS A 416 -0.67 -12.18 2.18
CA LYS A 416 -1.90 -11.57 2.68
C LYS A 416 -2.19 -10.25 1.98
N ILE A 417 -3.47 -10.02 1.71
CA ILE A 417 -4.01 -8.73 1.27
C ILE A 417 -3.92 -7.77 2.45
N LYS A 418 -3.33 -6.59 2.25
CA LYS A 418 -3.14 -5.58 3.31
C LYS A 418 -3.83 -4.29 2.90
N MET A 419 -4.82 -3.86 3.67
CA MET A 419 -5.68 -2.74 3.31
C MET A 419 -5.78 -1.70 4.42
N LEU A 420 -5.63 -0.43 4.05
CA LEU A 420 -5.93 0.71 4.89
C LEU A 420 -7.10 1.50 4.27
N LEU A 421 -8.28 1.39 4.86
CA LEU A 421 -9.47 2.11 4.38
C LEU A 421 -9.73 3.33 5.26
N ILE A 422 -9.70 4.51 4.67
CA ILE A 422 -9.87 5.80 5.36
C ILE A 422 -11.28 6.31 5.11
N LEU A 423 -12.07 6.52 6.16
CA LEU A 423 -13.46 6.96 6.09
C LEU A 423 -13.60 8.30 6.80
N SER A 424 -14.00 9.35 6.09
CA SER A 424 -14.14 10.71 6.65
C SER A 424 -15.28 11.51 6.04
N ASP A 425 -15.93 12.34 6.85
CA ASP A 425 -17.06 13.19 6.44
C ASP A 425 -16.71 14.67 6.28
N GLY A 426 -15.42 15.03 6.34
CA GLY A 426 -15.05 16.43 6.35
C GLY A 426 -13.59 16.72 6.05
N GLN A 427 -13.31 18.00 5.81
CA GLN A 427 -11.96 18.51 5.75
C GLN A 427 -11.35 18.54 7.15
N GLU A 428 -10.02 18.52 7.20
CA GLU A 428 -9.30 18.72 8.44
C GLU A 428 -9.71 20.05 9.09
N SER A 429 -10.02 19.98 10.37
CA SER A 429 -10.41 21.10 11.20
C SER A 429 -9.58 21.02 12.48
N PRO A 430 -8.52 21.82 12.64
CA PRO A 430 -8.08 22.90 11.75
C PRO A 430 -7.48 22.40 10.42
N ASN A 431 -7.75 23.12 9.34
CA ASN A 431 -7.03 22.95 8.07
C ASN A 431 -5.65 23.61 8.19
N ASN A 432 -4.76 22.93 8.90
CA ASN A 432 -3.39 23.40 9.16
C ASN A 432 -2.39 22.92 8.10
N GLY A 433 -2.83 22.15 7.10
CA GLY A 433 -2.00 21.65 6.01
C GLY A 433 -1.03 20.53 6.41
N ILE A 434 -1.16 19.94 7.60
CA ILE A 434 -0.26 18.87 8.06
C ILE A 434 -0.41 17.63 7.17
N LEU A 435 -1.64 17.18 6.87
CA LEU A 435 -1.85 16.01 6.02
C LEU A 435 -1.16 16.18 4.67
N LYS A 436 -1.47 17.27 3.96
CA LYS A 436 -0.85 17.61 2.67
C LYS A 436 0.68 17.67 2.80
N GLY A 437 1.21 18.31 3.85
CA GLY A 437 2.66 18.40 4.08
C GLY A 437 3.37 17.07 4.38
N LEU A 438 2.66 16.08 4.94
CA LEU A 438 3.15 14.71 5.15
C LEU A 438 3.09 13.91 3.85
N VAL A 439 1.98 13.99 3.12
CA VAL A 439 1.78 13.31 1.84
C VAL A 439 2.78 13.80 0.79
N ASP A 440 3.01 15.12 0.70
CA ASP A 440 4.03 15.74 -0.15
C ASP A 440 5.46 15.26 0.13
N ARG A 441 5.70 14.73 1.34
CA ARG A 441 6.97 14.15 1.76
C ARG A 441 7.02 12.63 1.64
N GLY A 442 6.03 12.04 0.98
CA GLY A 442 5.97 10.62 0.70
C GLY A 442 5.46 9.77 1.85
N MET A 443 4.60 10.29 2.74
CA MET A 443 4.00 9.48 3.83
C MET A 443 3.35 8.19 3.31
N CYS A 444 2.55 8.27 2.24
CA CYS A 444 1.83 7.11 1.72
C CYS A 444 2.75 6.18 0.91
N ASN A 445 3.78 6.73 0.25
CA ASN A 445 4.83 5.92 -0.39
C ASN A 445 5.63 5.15 0.66
N LYS A 446 6.02 5.81 1.76
CA LYS A 446 6.70 5.18 2.88
C LYS A 446 5.87 4.07 3.51
N ALA A 447 4.54 4.24 3.58
CA ALA A 447 3.65 3.20 4.06
C ALA A 447 3.65 1.96 3.16
N ARG A 448 3.66 2.13 1.83
CA ARG A 448 3.75 1.03 0.86
C ARG A 448 5.11 0.36 0.81
N GLU A 449 6.18 1.10 1.07
CA GLU A 449 7.54 0.55 1.18
C GLU A 449 7.69 -0.39 2.38
N GLU A 450 7.11 -0.03 3.53
CA GLU A 450 7.22 -0.81 4.77
C GLU A 450 6.15 -1.92 4.85
N ILE A 451 5.01 -1.75 4.18
CA ILE A 451 3.93 -2.76 4.12
C ILE A 451 3.78 -3.21 2.67
N PRO A 452 4.45 -4.31 2.25
CA PRO A 452 4.40 -4.79 0.88
C PRO A 452 2.98 -5.16 0.44
N GLY A 453 2.56 -4.62 -0.70
CA GLY A 453 1.22 -4.84 -1.27
C GLY A 453 0.12 -4.04 -0.59
N LEU A 454 0.46 -2.99 0.19
CA LEU A 454 -0.52 -2.13 0.84
C LEU A 454 -1.43 -1.42 -0.17
N TYR A 455 -2.73 -1.70 -0.07
CA TYR A 455 -3.78 -0.93 -0.72
C TYR A 455 -4.33 0.14 0.23
N ILE A 456 -4.46 1.38 -0.26
CA ILE A 456 -5.04 2.50 0.48
C ILE A 456 -6.26 2.99 -0.28
N GLY A 457 -7.43 2.89 0.35
CA GLY A 457 -8.70 3.39 -0.20
C GLY A 457 -9.26 4.50 0.68
N VAL A 458 -9.95 5.47 0.07
CA VAL A 458 -10.56 6.61 0.79
C VAL A 458 -12.04 6.69 0.47
N ILE A 459 -12.86 6.85 1.50
CA ILE A 459 -14.31 7.00 1.39
C ILE A 459 -14.74 8.31 2.02
N GLY A 460 -15.32 9.19 1.21
CA GLY A 460 -15.92 10.45 1.64
C GLY A 460 -17.40 10.27 2.01
N ILE A 461 -17.76 10.43 3.29
CA ILE A 461 -19.14 10.27 3.78
C ILE A 461 -19.86 11.62 3.71
N ASP A 462 -20.77 11.81 2.75
CA ASP A 462 -21.39 13.12 2.47
C ASP A 462 -20.33 14.23 2.24
N PHE A 463 -19.18 13.82 1.73
CA PHE A 463 -17.99 14.65 1.63
C PHE A 463 -17.25 14.34 0.34
N ARG A 464 -16.75 15.38 -0.31
CA ARG A 464 -15.94 15.26 -1.54
C ARG A 464 -14.49 15.02 -1.18
N ALA A 465 -14.18 13.81 -0.72
CA ALA A 465 -12.80 13.38 -0.50
C ALA A 465 -12.02 13.39 -1.82
N SER A 466 -12.71 13.10 -2.93
CA SER A 466 -12.19 13.16 -4.30
C SER A 466 -11.62 14.52 -4.71
N GLN A 467 -11.95 15.61 -3.99
CA GLN A 467 -11.47 16.97 -4.29
C GLN A 467 -10.36 17.44 -3.35
N GLN A 468 -9.91 16.59 -2.42
CA GLN A 468 -8.87 16.93 -1.46
C GLN A 468 -7.51 16.41 -1.93
N SER A 469 -6.60 17.33 -2.24
CA SER A 469 -5.23 16.98 -2.66
C SER A 469 -4.49 16.06 -1.67
N GLY A 470 -4.73 16.20 -0.36
CA GLY A 470 -4.14 15.32 0.64
C GLY A 470 -4.55 13.85 0.53
N PHE A 471 -5.77 13.57 0.04
CA PHE A 471 -6.23 12.19 -0.18
C PHE A 471 -5.88 11.70 -1.59
N GLN A 472 -6.01 12.55 -2.61
CA GLN A 472 -5.62 12.26 -3.99
C GLN A 472 -4.16 11.79 -4.09
N ASP A 473 -3.24 12.50 -3.46
CA ASP A 473 -1.81 12.20 -3.52
C ASP A 473 -1.41 10.99 -2.65
N CYS A 474 -2.35 10.43 -1.87
CA CYS A 474 -2.10 9.30 -0.99
C CYS A 474 -2.50 7.95 -1.61
N VAL A 475 -3.48 7.92 -2.51
CA VAL A 475 -3.94 6.70 -3.21
C VAL A 475 -3.16 6.45 -4.51
N VAL A 476 -3.36 5.30 -5.16
CA VAL A 476 -2.67 4.98 -6.43
C VAL A 476 -3.42 5.57 -7.61
N ASP A 477 -4.73 5.32 -7.70
CA ASP A 477 -5.62 5.92 -8.69
C ASP A 477 -6.71 6.75 -8.01
N PRO A 478 -6.60 8.10 -7.99
CA PRO A 478 -7.60 8.97 -7.41
C PRO A 478 -9.02 8.82 -7.97
N ASN A 479 -9.18 8.32 -9.20
CA ASN A 479 -10.49 8.15 -9.81
C ASN A 479 -11.20 6.86 -9.38
N GLU A 480 -10.42 5.87 -8.94
CA GLU A 480 -10.95 4.53 -8.60
C GLU A 480 -10.86 4.20 -7.11
N ASP A 481 -9.85 4.73 -6.41
CA ASP A 481 -9.52 4.46 -5.01
C ASP A 481 -10.12 5.49 -4.03
N ILE A 482 -10.71 6.58 -4.55
CA ILE A 482 -11.44 7.57 -3.77
C ILE A 482 -12.90 7.56 -4.18
N ILE A 483 -13.77 7.25 -3.22
CA ILE A 483 -15.20 7.13 -3.47
C ILE A 483 -15.95 8.05 -2.53
N ASP A 484 -16.77 8.94 -3.08
CA ASP A 484 -17.67 9.77 -2.29
C ASP A 484 -19.03 9.07 -2.23
N VAL A 485 -19.59 8.91 -1.02
CA VAL A 485 -20.85 8.20 -0.78
C VAL A 485 -21.87 9.12 -0.12
N SER A 486 -23.15 8.86 -0.37
CA SER A 486 -24.27 9.70 0.05
C SER A 486 -25.26 9.02 0.99
N ASN A 487 -25.17 7.70 1.15
CA ASN A 487 -26.05 6.89 1.97
C ASN A 487 -25.38 5.57 2.43
N LEU A 488 -26.02 4.85 3.35
CA LEU A 488 -25.51 3.61 3.95
C LEU A 488 -25.36 2.46 2.93
N ASP A 489 -26.35 2.23 2.07
CA ASP A 489 -26.31 1.12 1.11
C ASP A 489 -25.14 1.31 0.14
N GLU A 490 -24.96 2.53 -0.34
CA GLU A 490 -23.80 2.94 -1.15
C GLU A 490 -22.49 2.79 -0.35
N LEU A 491 -22.46 3.16 0.93
CA LEU A 491 -21.27 2.99 1.77
C LEU A 491 -20.82 1.51 1.85
N ILE A 492 -21.76 0.59 2.08
CA ILE A 492 -21.45 -0.85 2.15
C ILE A 492 -20.97 -1.35 0.80
N GLU A 493 -21.71 -1.08 -0.27
CA GLU A 493 -21.37 -1.50 -1.64
C GLU A 493 -19.98 -0.99 -2.04
N LYS A 494 -19.65 0.26 -1.70
CA LYS A 494 -18.38 0.87 -2.07
C LYS A 494 -17.19 0.40 -1.23
N ILE A 495 -17.40 0.06 0.04
CA ILE A 495 -16.34 -0.62 0.80
C ILE A 495 -16.07 -1.99 0.19
N GLU A 496 -17.10 -2.74 -0.19
CA GLU A 496 -16.94 -4.04 -0.86
C GLU A 496 -16.24 -3.90 -2.21
N GLU A 497 -16.59 -2.87 -2.99
CA GLU A 497 -15.89 -2.55 -4.24
C GLU A 497 -14.40 -2.25 -4.01
N LEU A 498 -14.05 -1.49 -2.98
CA LEU A 498 -12.65 -1.19 -2.64
C LEU A 498 -11.90 -2.42 -2.15
N ILE A 499 -12.55 -3.30 -1.38
CA ILE A 499 -11.97 -4.59 -0.98
C ILE A 499 -11.69 -5.46 -2.21
N ARG A 500 -12.65 -5.51 -3.14
CA ARG A 500 -12.51 -6.21 -4.42
C ARG A 500 -11.38 -5.62 -5.26
N LYS A 501 -11.21 -4.30 -5.31
CA LYS A 501 -10.12 -3.65 -6.06
C LYS A 501 -8.77 -3.86 -5.39
N GLY A 502 -8.68 -3.71 -4.07
CA GLY A 502 -7.47 -3.97 -3.31
C GLY A 502 -6.98 -5.42 -3.48
N SER A 503 -7.91 -6.37 -3.58
CA SER A 503 -7.56 -7.76 -3.88
C SER A 503 -7.14 -8.01 -5.34
N LYS A 504 -7.46 -7.13 -6.30
CA LYS A 504 -6.95 -7.24 -7.69
C LYS A 504 -5.44 -7.12 -7.77
N ALA A 505 -4.79 -6.40 -6.85
CA ALA A 505 -3.33 -6.33 -6.82
C ALA A 505 -2.71 -7.72 -6.54
N SER A 506 -3.36 -8.53 -5.71
CA SER A 506 -2.99 -9.91 -5.39
C SER A 506 -3.83 -10.91 -6.20
N GLY A 507 -3.37 -11.26 -7.39
CA GLY A 507 -4.06 -12.24 -8.25
C GLY A 507 -3.12 -13.36 -8.66
N ILE A 508 -3.66 -14.55 -8.92
CA ILE A 508 -2.87 -15.63 -9.49
C ILE A 508 -2.61 -15.29 -10.96
N THR A 509 -1.34 -15.04 -11.27
CA THR A 509 -0.92 -14.82 -12.66
C THR A 509 -0.57 -16.16 -13.29
N LYS A 510 -1.23 -16.48 -14.40
CA LYS A 510 -0.98 -17.69 -15.19
C LYS A 510 -0.52 -17.28 -16.58
N LEU A 511 0.55 -17.92 -17.03
CA LEU A 511 1.00 -17.84 -18.41
C LEU A 511 0.12 -18.72 -19.31
N TYR A 512 -0.11 -18.32 -20.55
CA TYR A 512 -0.96 -19.04 -21.52
C TYR A 512 -0.31 -19.16 -22.91
#